data_AF-A0A1I9YST5-F1
#
_entry.id   AF-A0A1I9YST5-F1
#
_cell.length_a   1.000
_cell.length_b   1.000
_cell.length_c   1.000
_cell.angle_alpha   90.00
_cell.angle_beta   90.00
_cell.angle_gamma   90.00
#
_symmetry.space_group_name_H-M   'P 1'
#
loop_
_entity.id
_entity.type
_entity.pdbx_description
1 polymer ?
#
loop_
_entity_poly.entity_id
_entity_poly.type
_entity_poly.pdbx_seq_one_letter_code
_entity_poly.pdbx_strand_id
1 'polypeptide(L)'
;MMNKRELADTVSGEIVGELINLAGRQRMLSQRIVLHVLLSVRGESGALAVARTCLATFAQAHAQLVDGNDHLPGAFSEALHGLYFGSHRADERIRGFMRVATDAIEALERNSEPVCAPRDAVIGRLTAEASPLLDLLQAITQAYQDEMQSVEEAARRRQMGVVHELAAISMRANIVAMNGRVAAARAGQFGREFAVITAELAHVIGEMDNLVQSVVGARRGVDGNERGAALRAGRINRATSQRMNSHHTG
;
A
#
# COMPACT_ATOMS: atom_id res chain seq x y z
N MET A 1 16.59 1.70 15.11
CA MET A 1 15.49 0.74 14.89
C MET A 1 14.22 1.46 15.35
N MET A 2 13.44 2.01 14.41
CA MET A 2 12.27 2.84 14.73
C MET A 2 11.15 1.99 15.32
N ASN A 3 10.44 2.54 16.30
CA ASN A 3 9.38 1.82 16.99
C ASN A 3 8.15 1.68 16.06
N LYS A 4 7.38 0.59 16.17
CA LYS A 4 6.17 0.33 15.36
C LYS A 4 5.13 1.47 15.44
N ARG A 5 5.21 2.28 16.51
CA ARG A 5 4.42 3.51 16.73
C ARG A 5 4.89 4.74 15.92
N GLU A 6 6.20 4.91 15.71
CA GLU A 6 6.76 6.05 14.95
C GLU A 6 6.57 5.88 13.44
N LEU A 7 6.70 4.63 12.97
CA LEU A 7 6.50 4.22 11.59
C LEU A 7 5.07 4.51 11.08
N ALA A 8 4.09 4.34 11.97
CA ALA A 8 2.67 4.59 11.67
C ALA A 8 2.32 6.08 11.59
N ASP A 9 3.17 6.98 12.10
CA ASP A 9 3.01 8.44 11.95
C ASP A 9 3.75 9.00 10.73
N THR A 10 4.76 8.28 10.22
CA THR A 10 5.56 8.72 9.07
C THR A 10 5.13 8.11 7.74
N VAL A 11 4.56 6.91 7.74
CA VAL A 11 4.18 6.22 6.50
C VAL A 11 2.68 6.40 6.23
N SER A 12 2.35 7.35 5.37
CA SER A 12 0.99 7.57 4.84
C SER A 12 0.58 6.42 3.91
N GLY A 13 -0.73 6.16 3.80
CA GLY A 13 -1.26 5.20 2.82
C GLY A 13 -0.85 5.54 1.37
N GLU A 14 -0.63 6.81 1.07
CA GLU A 14 -0.09 7.27 -0.23
C GLU A 14 1.32 6.73 -0.49
N ILE A 15 2.22 6.83 0.49
CA ILE A 15 3.60 6.32 0.42
C ILE A 15 3.59 4.80 0.24
N VAL A 16 2.71 4.08 0.96
CA VAL A 16 2.61 2.62 0.78
C VAL A 16 2.09 2.28 -0.62
N GLY A 17 1.12 3.02 -1.14
CA GLY A 17 0.65 2.88 -2.51
C GLY A 17 1.75 3.07 -3.55
N GLU A 18 2.62 4.06 -3.36
CA GLU A 18 3.81 4.26 -4.20
C GLU A 18 4.77 3.07 -4.16
N LEU A 19 5.03 2.51 -2.97
CA LEU A 19 5.88 1.33 -2.78
C LEU A 19 5.29 0.08 -3.45
N ILE A 20 3.97 -0.15 -3.35
CA ILE A 20 3.29 -1.24 -4.06
C ILE A 20 3.43 -1.08 -5.57
N ASN A 21 3.24 0.14 -6.08
CA ASN A 21 3.40 0.43 -7.50
C ASN A 21 4.83 0.17 -7.97
N LEU A 22 5.82 0.53 -7.16
CA LEU A 22 7.24 0.32 -7.44
C LEU A 22 7.60 -1.19 -7.43
N ALA A 23 7.10 -1.96 -6.46
CA ALA A 23 7.22 -3.42 -6.41
C ALA A 23 6.54 -4.10 -7.62
N GLY A 24 5.35 -3.64 -8.00
CA GLY A 24 4.67 -4.10 -9.21
C GLY A 24 5.45 -3.81 -10.49
N ARG A 25 6.05 -2.61 -10.59
CA ARG A 25 6.94 -2.23 -11.71
C ARG A 25 8.16 -3.14 -11.81
N GLN A 26 8.74 -3.59 -10.69
CA GLN A 26 9.87 -4.53 -10.74
C GLN A 26 9.50 -5.81 -11.48
N ARG A 27 8.31 -6.36 -11.26
CA ARG A 27 7.86 -7.58 -11.95
C ARG A 27 7.70 -7.37 -13.46
N MET A 28 7.11 -6.25 -13.85
CA MET A 28 6.97 -5.89 -15.26
C MET A 28 8.35 -5.69 -15.91
N LEU A 29 9.26 -5.02 -15.22
CA LEU A 29 10.62 -4.78 -15.69
C LEU A 29 11.44 -6.08 -15.77
N SER A 30 11.34 -7.00 -14.81
CA SER A 30 12.06 -8.28 -14.85
C SER A 30 11.64 -9.13 -16.06
N GLN A 31 10.34 -9.18 -16.36
CA GLN A 31 9.82 -9.84 -17.56
C GLN A 31 10.31 -9.15 -18.83
N ARG A 32 10.29 -7.81 -18.88
CA ARG A 32 10.77 -7.05 -20.03
C ARG A 32 12.26 -7.23 -20.26
N ILE A 33 13.08 -7.29 -19.21
CA ILE A 33 14.52 -7.58 -19.31
C ILE A 33 14.72 -8.91 -20.02
N VAL A 34 14.08 -9.98 -19.51
CA VAL A 34 14.19 -11.33 -20.10
C VAL A 34 13.71 -11.34 -21.55
N LEU A 35 12.55 -10.75 -21.82
CA LEU A 35 11.97 -10.67 -23.17
C LEU A 35 12.91 -9.96 -24.15
N HIS A 36 13.42 -8.78 -23.79
CA HIS A 36 14.27 -7.98 -24.68
C HIS A 36 15.66 -8.57 -24.86
N VAL A 37 16.18 -9.31 -23.87
CA VAL A 37 17.38 -10.15 -24.05
C VAL A 37 17.11 -11.25 -25.08
N LEU A 38 15.97 -11.95 -24.99
CA LEU A 38 15.60 -12.98 -25.98
C LEU A 38 15.32 -12.42 -27.38
N LEU A 39 14.72 -11.24 -27.49
CA LEU A 39 14.52 -10.55 -28.77
C LEU A 39 15.85 -10.13 -29.39
N SER A 40 16.79 -9.63 -28.58
CA SER A 40 18.15 -9.33 -29.05
C SER A 40 18.87 -10.59 -29.57
N VAL A 41 18.59 -11.76 -28.99
CA VAL A 41 19.14 -13.03 -29.49
C VAL A 41 18.61 -13.36 -30.88
N ARG A 42 17.36 -12.98 -31.18
CA ARG A 42 16.73 -13.15 -32.50
C ARG A 42 17.14 -12.10 -33.53
N GLY A 43 18.02 -11.16 -33.17
CA GLY A 43 18.50 -10.10 -34.06
C GLY A 43 17.58 -8.87 -34.12
N GLU A 44 16.64 -8.72 -33.20
CA GLU A 44 15.78 -7.53 -33.13
C GLU A 44 16.60 -6.29 -32.79
N SER A 45 16.59 -5.32 -33.71
CA SER A 45 17.35 -4.09 -33.56
C SER A 45 16.81 -3.25 -32.40
N GLY A 46 17.72 -2.74 -31.56
CA GLY A 46 17.36 -1.91 -30.40
C GLY A 46 16.83 -2.68 -29.17
N ALA A 47 16.55 -3.99 -29.28
CA ALA A 47 16.08 -4.78 -28.14
C ALA A 47 17.08 -4.77 -26.97
N LEU A 48 18.38 -4.85 -27.26
CA LEU A 48 19.44 -4.80 -26.25
C LEU A 48 19.47 -3.46 -25.49
N ALA A 49 19.24 -2.35 -26.19
CA ALA A 49 19.17 -1.02 -25.58
C ALA A 49 17.95 -0.88 -24.65
N VAL A 50 16.82 -1.49 -25.04
CA VAL A 50 15.63 -1.56 -24.17
C VAL A 50 15.91 -2.41 -22.94
N ALA A 51 16.54 -3.58 -23.09
CA ALA A 51 16.91 -4.43 -21.96
C ALA A 51 17.81 -3.69 -20.95
N ARG A 52 18.81 -2.95 -21.43
CA ARG A 52 19.69 -2.10 -20.60
C ARG A 52 18.91 -1.02 -19.85
N THR A 53 18.02 -0.30 -20.54
CA THR A 53 17.18 0.72 -19.90
C THR A 53 16.29 0.10 -18.82
N CYS A 54 15.64 -1.03 -19.12
CA CYS A 54 14.81 -1.74 -18.16
C CYS A 54 15.61 -2.22 -16.94
N LEU A 55 16.83 -2.73 -17.14
CA LEU A 55 17.71 -3.17 -16.05
C LEU A 55 18.12 -1.99 -15.15
N ALA A 56 18.46 -0.83 -15.73
CA ALA A 56 18.79 0.36 -14.96
C ALA A 56 17.59 0.85 -14.13
N THR A 57 16.39 0.92 -14.71
CA THR A 57 15.17 1.28 -13.98
C THR A 57 14.82 0.24 -12.90
N PHE A 58 15.03 -1.04 -13.17
CA PHE A 58 14.81 -2.12 -12.21
C PHE A 58 15.74 -2.01 -11.00
N ALA A 59 17.02 -1.73 -11.23
CA ALA A 59 18.01 -1.52 -10.17
C ALA A 59 17.68 -0.30 -9.31
N GLN A 60 17.28 0.81 -9.93
CA GLN A 60 16.85 2.00 -9.21
C GLN A 60 15.60 1.74 -8.36
N ALA A 61 14.59 1.06 -8.92
CA ALA A 61 13.38 0.69 -8.20
C ALA A 61 13.70 -0.24 -7.01
N HIS A 62 14.63 -1.17 -7.18
CA HIS A 62 15.08 -2.05 -6.11
C HIS A 62 15.75 -1.29 -4.97
N ALA A 63 16.68 -0.39 -5.28
CA ALA A 63 17.34 0.45 -4.28
C ALA A 63 16.32 1.30 -3.50
N GLN A 64 15.35 1.91 -4.19
CA GLN A 64 14.28 2.68 -3.55
C GLN A 64 13.39 1.85 -2.61
N LEU A 65 13.13 0.58 -2.95
CA LEU A 65 12.34 -0.31 -2.09
C LEU A 65 13.12 -0.82 -0.87
N VAL A 66 14.44 -1.01 -1.01
CA VAL A 66 15.28 -1.58 0.06
C VAL A 66 15.87 -0.49 0.94
N ASP A 67 16.62 0.42 0.32
CA ASP A 67 17.42 1.46 0.99
C ASP A 67 16.60 2.72 1.28
N GLY A 68 15.51 2.94 0.54
CA GLY A 68 14.69 4.14 0.63
C GLY A 68 15.32 5.37 -0.04
N ASN A 69 14.70 6.52 0.17
CA ASN A 69 15.20 7.85 -0.18
C ASN A 69 14.51 8.91 0.71
N ASP A 70 14.66 10.20 0.39
CA ASP A 70 14.06 11.30 1.17
C ASP A 70 12.52 11.23 1.28
N HIS A 71 11.85 10.54 0.34
CA HIS A 71 10.39 10.39 0.27
C HIS A 71 9.90 8.99 0.64
N LEU A 72 10.64 7.96 0.22
CA LEU A 72 10.29 6.55 0.41
C LEU A 72 11.08 5.97 1.59
N PRO A 73 10.42 5.37 2.58
CA PRO A 73 11.07 4.88 3.80
C PRO A 73 11.88 3.59 3.61
N GLY A 74 11.97 3.07 2.37
CA GLY A 74 12.58 1.78 2.07
C GLY A 74 11.80 0.62 2.70
N ALA A 75 12.52 -0.41 3.16
CA ALA A 75 11.93 -1.52 3.90
C ALA A 75 11.47 -1.06 5.29
N PHE A 76 10.32 -0.41 5.41
CA PHE A 76 9.92 0.24 6.67
C PHE A 76 9.57 -0.77 7.78
N SER A 77 8.96 -1.91 7.44
CA SER A 77 8.47 -2.88 8.44
C SER A 77 9.48 -3.98 8.77
N GLU A 78 9.33 -4.60 9.94
CA GLU A 78 10.11 -5.78 10.36
C GLU A 78 9.82 -6.98 9.44
N ALA A 79 8.58 -7.13 8.97
CA ALA A 79 8.21 -8.19 8.03
C ALA A 79 8.91 -8.00 6.68
N LEU A 80 8.94 -6.76 6.16
CA LEU A 80 9.65 -6.41 4.93
C LEU A 80 11.16 -6.61 5.09
N HIS A 81 11.75 -6.19 6.20
CA HIS A 81 13.16 -6.48 6.52
C HIS A 81 13.44 -7.98 6.55
N GLY A 82 12.57 -8.78 7.19
CA GLY A 82 12.68 -10.23 7.21
C GLY A 82 12.58 -10.88 5.82
N LEU A 83 11.79 -10.29 4.93
CA LEU A 83 11.68 -10.74 3.54
C LEU A 83 12.94 -10.43 2.73
N TYR A 84 13.49 -9.22 2.85
CA TYR A 84 14.68 -8.78 2.11
C TYR A 84 15.98 -9.40 2.64
N PHE A 85 16.17 -9.41 3.95
CA PHE A 85 17.45 -9.75 4.60
C PHE A 85 17.39 -11.03 5.45
N GLY A 86 16.20 -11.58 5.69
CA GLY A 86 16.02 -12.82 6.44
C GLY A 86 16.05 -14.07 5.56
N SER A 87 15.24 -15.08 5.90
CA SER A 87 15.26 -16.41 5.28
C SER A 87 15.04 -16.42 3.76
N HIS A 88 14.28 -15.46 3.25
CA HIS A 88 13.98 -15.37 1.81
C HIS A 88 15.10 -14.73 1.00
N ARG A 89 16.04 -14.01 1.67
CA ARG A 89 17.21 -13.32 1.07
C ARG A 89 16.84 -12.58 -0.22
N ALA A 90 15.71 -11.87 -0.20
CA ALA A 90 15.14 -11.32 -1.44
C ALA A 90 16.07 -10.30 -2.09
N ASP A 91 16.76 -9.47 -1.30
CA ASP A 91 17.73 -8.51 -1.82
C ASP A 91 18.86 -9.20 -2.61
N GLU A 92 19.44 -10.25 -2.03
CA GLU A 92 20.53 -10.99 -2.67
C GLU A 92 20.08 -11.71 -3.94
N ARG A 93 18.89 -12.32 -3.93
CA ARG A 93 18.34 -12.99 -5.11
C ARG A 93 18.06 -11.99 -6.24
N ILE A 94 17.51 -10.82 -5.92
CA ILE A 94 17.25 -9.76 -6.90
C ILE A 94 18.56 -9.19 -7.44
N ARG A 95 19.56 -8.93 -6.59
CA ARG A 95 20.90 -8.52 -7.02
C ARG A 95 21.63 -9.59 -7.83
N GLY A 96 21.40 -10.86 -7.51
CA GLY A 96 21.86 -12.01 -8.30
C GLY A 96 21.31 -11.98 -9.72
N PHE A 97 19.99 -11.84 -9.87
CA PHE A 97 19.36 -11.69 -11.17
C PHE A 97 19.88 -10.48 -11.94
N MET A 98 20.06 -9.33 -11.28
CA MET A 98 20.62 -8.14 -11.94
C MET A 98 22.02 -8.41 -12.51
N ARG A 99 22.86 -9.16 -11.79
CA ARG A 99 24.18 -9.56 -12.26
C ARG A 99 24.09 -10.47 -13.48
N VAL A 100 23.22 -11.49 -13.45
CA VAL A 100 22.99 -12.39 -14.58
C VAL A 100 22.46 -11.63 -15.80
N ALA A 101 21.57 -10.67 -15.59
CA ALA A 101 21.04 -9.82 -16.65
C ALA A 101 22.13 -8.91 -17.26
N THR A 102 23.00 -8.32 -16.42
CA THR A 102 24.17 -7.57 -16.89
C THR A 102 25.10 -8.46 -17.72
N ASP A 103 25.46 -9.63 -17.20
CA ASP A 103 26.33 -10.58 -17.90
C ASP A 103 25.74 -10.99 -19.26
N ALA A 104 24.41 -11.20 -19.32
CA ALA A 104 23.70 -11.53 -20.56
C ALA A 104 23.74 -10.39 -21.58
N ILE A 105 23.52 -9.14 -21.13
CA ILE A 105 23.60 -7.96 -21.98
C ILE A 105 25.03 -7.76 -22.50
N GLU A 106 26.04 -7.84 -21.63
CA GLU A 106 27.45 -7.68 -22.02
C GLU A 106 27.94 -8.80 -22.95
N ALA A 107 27.42 -10.02 -22.80
CA ALA A 107 27.69 -11.13 -23.72
C ALA A 107 27.06 -10.90 -25.11
N LEU A 108 25.94 -10.17 -25.19
CA LEU A 108 25.29 -9.80 -26.45
C LEU A 108 25.94 -8.59 -27.13
N GLU A 109 26.54 -7.67 -26.36
CA GLU A 109 27.22 -6.47 -26.89
C GLU A 109 28.60 -6.73 -27.46
N ARG A 110 29.31 -7.70 -26.89
CA ARG A 110 30.55 -8.22 -27.47
C ARG A 110 30.17 -8.94 -28.76
N ASN A 111 30.07 -8.21 -29.86
CA ASN A 111 29.74 -8.58 -31.25
C ASN A 111 30.67 -9.67 -31.83
N SER A 112 30.88 -10.78 -31.14
CA SER A 112 31.68 -11.90 -31.60
C SER A 112 30.72 -12.98 -32.08
N GLU A 113 30.79 -13.22 -33.39
CA GLU A 113 30.44 -14.40 -34.20
C GLU A 113 29.75 -15.63 -33.56
N PRO A 114 29.04 -16.45 -34.37
CA PRO A 114 27.85 -17.15 -33.93
C PRO A 114 28.18 -18.28 -32.93
N VAL A 115 27.42 -18.31 -31.85
CA VAL A 115 27.31 -19.45 -30.92
C VAL A 115 28.63 -19.79 -30.20
N CYS A 116 29.10 -18.86 -29.38
CA CYS A 116 29.97 -19.25 -28.29
C CYS A 116 29.08 -19.87 -27.20
N ALA A 117 29.26 -21.17 -26.89
CA ALA A 117 28.63 -21.88 -25.76
C ALA A 117 28.46 -21.06 -24.45
N PRO A 118 29.37 -20.13 -24.06
CA PRO A 118 29.14 -19.25 -22.91
C PRO A 118 27.94 -18.31 -23.02
N ARG A 119 27.54 -17.84 -24.21
CA ARG A 119 26.42 -16.91 -24.39
C ARG A 119 25.08 -17.59 -24.09
N ASP A 120 24.84 -18.75 -24.71
CA ASP A 120 23.60 -19.51 -24.53
C ASP A 120 23.47 -20.02 -23.09
N ALA A 121 24.59 -20.35 -22.43
CA ALA A 121 24.60 -20.71 -21.01
C ALA A 121 24.15 -19.54 -20.11
N VAL A 122 24.61 -18.32 -20.36
CA VAL A 122 24.21 -17.14 -19.57
C VAL A 122 22.75 -16.77 -19.82
N ILE A 123 22.29 -16.81 -21.07
CA ILE A 123 20.88 -16.56 -21.40
C ILE A 123 19.99 -17.65 -20.80
N GLY A 124 20.40 -18.92 -20.86
CA GLY A 124 19.70 -20.04 -20.25
C GLY A 124 19.58 -19.91 -18.73
N ARG A 125 20.63 -19.40 -18.07
CA ARG A 125 20.56 -19.05 -16.63
C ARG A 125 19.58 -17.92 -16.36
N LEU A 126 19.56 -16.87 -17.20
CA LEU A 126 18.63 -15.75 -17.05
C LEU A 126 17.17 -16.21 -17.16
N THR A 127 16.84 -17.05 -18.16
CA THR A 127 15.49 -17.59 -18.31
C THR A 127 15.12 -18.58 -17.21
N ALA A 128 16.07 -19.38 -16.71
CA ALA A 128 15.84 -20.27 -15.58
C ALA A 128 15.58 -19.49 -14.26
N GLU A 129 16.26 -18.35 -14.06
CA GLU A 129 16.04 -17.49 -12.89
C GLU A 129 14.78 -16.62 -12.99
N ALA A 130 14.21 -16.45 -14.19
CA ALA A 130 13.04 -15.60 -14.41
C ALA A 130 11.81 -16.06 -13.60
N SER A 131 11.42 -17.34 -13.69
CA SER A 131 10.23 -17.82 -12.97
C SER A 131 10.38 -17.75 -11.44
N PRO A 132 11.47 -18.25 -10.83
CA PRO A 132 11.69 -18.13 -9.38
C PRO A 132 11.78 -16.67 -8.90
N LEU A 133 12.22 -15.75 -9.75
CA LEU A 133 12.24 -14.32 -9.44
C LEU A 133 10.83 -13.73 -9.47
N LEU A 134 10.00 -14.10 -10.45
CA LEU A 134 8.62 -13.59 -10.52
C LEU A 134 7.80 -13.98 -9.28
N ASP A 135 7.98 -15.21 -8.80
CA ASP A 135 7.35 -15.68 -7.56
C ASP A 135 7.83 -14.87 -6.35
N LEU A 136 9.13 -14.56 -6.29
CA LEU A 136 9.70 -13.71 -5.25
C LEU A 136 9.16 -12.27 -5.31
N LEU A 137 9.12 -11.66 -6.50
CA LEU A 137 8.57 -10.31 -6.70
C LEU A 137 7.07 -10.26 -6.38
N GLN A 138 6.32 -11.34 -6.64
CA GLN A 138 4.93 -11.48 -6.21
C GLN A 138 4.82 -11.53 -4.69
N ALA A 139 5.66 -12.30 -4.01
CA ALA A 139 5.67 -12.35 -2.55
C ALA A 139 5.99 -10.97 -1.94
N ILE A 140 6.94 -10.23 -2.50
CA ILE A 140 7.27 -8.86 -2.09
C ILE A 140 6.07 -7.93 -2.29
N THR A 141 5.45 -7.96 -3.47
CA THR A 141 4.28 -7.12 -3.76
C THR A 141 3.15 -7.39 -2.76
N GLN A 142 2.90 -8.67 -2.44
CA GLN A 142 1.89 -9.07 -1.47
C GLN A 142 2.24 -8.58 -0.05
N ALA A 143 3.50 -8.70 0.38
CA ALA A 143 3.92 -8.20 1.68
C ALA A 143 3.69 -6.68 1.84
N TYR A 144 3.96 -5.90 0.78
CA TYR A 144 3.63 -4.46 0.78
C TYR A 144 2.12 -4.20 0.86
N GLN A 145 1.29 -5.00 0.19
CA GLN A 145 -0.17 -4.89 0.27
C GLN A 145 -0.71 -5.24 1.66
N ASP A 146 -0.16 -6.27 2.30
CA ASP A 146 -0.56 -6.69 3.64
C ASP A 146 -0.16 -5.62 4.68
N GLU A 147 1.01 -5.00 4.54
CA GLU A 147 1.43 -3.87 5.36
C GLU A 147 0.53 -2.63 5.16
N MET A 148 0.10 -2.35 3.92
CA MET A 148 -0.85 -1.26 3.63
C MET A 148 -2.15 -1.44 4.40
N GLN A 149 -2.73 -2.64 4.36
CA GLN A 149 -3.96 -2.96 5.08
C GLN A 149 -3.75 -2.80 6.59
N SER A 150 -2.59 -3.21 7.12
CA SER A 150 -2.25 -3.03 8.53
C SER A 150 -2.17 -1.55 8.93
N VAL A 151 -1.49 -0.73 8.12
CA VAL A 151 -1.34 0.71 8.34
C VAL A 151 -2.69 1.42 8.26
N GLU A 152 -3.52 1.10 7.26
CA GLU A 152 -4.87 1.66 7.11
C GLU A 152 -5.78 1.30 8.28
N GLU A 153 -5.75 0.04 8.73
CA GLU A 153 -6.51 -0.37 9.91
C GLU A 153 -6.06 0.37 11.17
N ALA A 154 -4.76 0.51 11.38
CA ALA A 154 -4.20 1.24 12.52
C ALA A 154 -4.58 2.72 12.48
N ALA A 155 -4.49 3.36 11.30
CA ALA A 155 -4.92 4.74 11.09
C ALA A 155 -6.43 4.90 11.36
N ARG A 156 -7.26 3.98 10.87
CA ARG A 156 -8.70 3.98 11.11
C ARG A 156 -9.04 3.85 12.60
N ARG A 157 -8.37 2.94 13.31
CA ARG A 157 -8.55 2.77 14.77
C ARG A 157 -8.18 4.03 15.54
N ARG A 158 -7.09 4.70 15.18
CA ARG A 158 -6.69 5.99 15.78
C ARG A 158 -7.75 7.06 15.56
N GLN A 159 -8.23 7.21 14.31
CA GLN A 159 -9.28 8.18 13.99
C GLN A 159 -10.58 7.92 14.79
N MET A 160 -10.99 6.66 14.94
CA MET A 160 -12.13 6.31 15.79
C MET A 160 -11.91 6.63 17.27
N GLY A 161 -10.68 6.47 17.76
CA GLY A 161 -10.30 6.85 19.13
C GLY A 161 -10.46 8.35 19.37
N VAL A 162 -9.96 9.19 18.46
CA VAL A 162 -10.10 10.66 18.54
C VAL A 162 -11.56 11.08 18.52
N VAL A 163 -12.37 10.50 17.64
CA VAL A 163 -13.82 10.76 17.58
C VAL A 163 -14.51 10.42 18.90
N HIS A 164 -14.19 9.26 19.49
CA HIS A 164 -14.76 8.85 20.78
C HIS A 164 -14.34 9.79 21.92
N GLU A 165 -13.08 10.24 21.92
CA GLU A 165 -12.58 11.21 22.89
C GLU A 165 -13.27 12.57 22.75
N LEU A 166 -13.47 13.06 21.51
CA LEU A 166 -14.22 14.29 21.25
C LEU A 166 -15.66 14.18 21.75
N ALA A 167 -16.35 13.07 21.49
CA ALA A 167 -17.70 12.84 22.00
C ALA A 167 -17.75 12.86 23.54
N ALA A 168 -16.73 12.29 24.21
CA ALA A 168 -16.62 12.34 25.67
C ALA A 168 -16.33 13.75 26.20
N ILE A 169 -15.52 14.56 25.49
CA ILE A 169 -15.28 15.97 25.81
C ILE A 169 -16.57 16.77 25.65
N SER A 170 -17.30 16.63 24.54
CA SER A 170 -18.58 17.30 24.31
C SER A 170 -19.59 16.99 25.42
N MET A 171 -19.73 15.72 25.81
CA MET A 171 -20.62 15.32 26.91
C MET A 171 -20.25 16.02 28.22
N ARG A 172 -18.96 16.07 28.59
CA ARG A 172 -18.49 16.76 29.80
C ARG A 172 -18.74 18.26 29.72
N ALA A 173 -18.44 18.87 28.57
CA ALA A 173 -18.68 20.28 28.34
C ALA A 173 -20.18 20.63 28.43
N ASN A 174 -21.06 19.76 27.90
CA ASN A 174 -22.50 19.95 27.95
C ASN A 174 -23.04 19.91 29.39
N ILE A 175 -22.53 18.98 30.21
CA ILE A 175 -22.86 18.92 31.65
C ILE A 175 -22.43 20.22 32.34
N VAL A 176 -21.22 20.74 32.05
CA VAL A 176 -20.75 22.02 32.61
C VAL A 176 -21.63 23.19 32.17
N ALA A 177 -22.01 23.26 30.89
CA ALA A 177 -22.90 24.29 30.36
C ALA A 177 -24.28 24.23 31.04
N MET A 178 -24.82 23.03 31.24
CA MET A 178 -26.09 22.82 31.93
C MET A 178 -26.02 23.24 33.41
N ASN A 179 -24.96 22.85 34.12
CA ASN A 179 -24.73 23.30 35.50
C ASN A 179 -24.60 24.83 35.59
N GLY A 180 -23.94 25.44 34.61
CA GLY A 180 -23.82 26.89 34.49
C GLY A 180 -25.18 27.58 34.35
N ARG A 181 -26.06 27.05 33.48
CA ARG A 181 -27.44 27.56 33.33
C ARG A 181 -28.25 27.45 34.62
N VAL A 182 -28.14 26.33 35.34
CA VAL A 182 -28.83 26.15 36.64
C VAL A 182 -28.32 27.16 37.67
N ALA A 183 -27.00 27.36 37.75
CA ALA A 183 -26.40 28.35 38.65
C ALA A 183 -26.82 29.79 38.30
N ALA A 184 -26.84 30.13 37.01
CA ALA A 184 -27.32 31.42 36.53
C ALA A 184 -28.79 31.67 36.92
N ALA A 185 -29.66 30.66 36.72
CA ALA A 185 -31.05 30.72 37.12
C ALA A 185 -31.21 30.89 38.65
N ARG A 186 -30.39 30.18 39.43
CA ARG A 186 -30.40 30.25 40.91
C ARG A 186 -29.96 31.62 41.43
N ALA A 187 -29.03 32.28 40.76
CA ALA A 187 -28.56 33.62 41.11
C ALA A 187 -29.57 34.73 40.74
N GLY A 188 -30.66 34.39 40.05
CA GLY A 188 -31.71 35.33 39.67
C GLY A 188 -31.15 36.49 38.86
N GLN A 189 -31.38 37.73 39.32
CA GLN A 189 -30.93 38.93 38.60
C GLN A 189 -29.41 39.04 38.46
N PHE A 190 -28.64 38.46 39.38
CA PHE A 190 -27.17 38.51 39.39
C PHE A 190 -26.55 37.47 38.44
N GLY A 191 -27.32 36.53 37.91
CA GLY A 191 -26.87 35.49 37.00
C GLY A 191 -27.03 35.80 35.51
N ARG A 192 -27.56 36.97 35.13
CA ARG A 192 -27.94 37.27 33.73
C ARG A 192 -26.77 37.17 32.75
N GLU A 193 -25.63 37.76 33.06
CA GLU A 193 -24.44 37.71 32.19
C GLU A 193 -23.89 36.29 32.07
N PHE A 194 -23.92 35.53 33.16
CA PHE A 194 -23.52 34.13 33.17
C PHE A 194 -24.48 33.23 32.37
N ALA A 195 -25.78 33.55 32.35
CA ALA A 195 -26.78 32.85 31.52
C ALA A 195 -26.49 33.00 30.02
N VAL A 196 -26.06 34.18 29.57
CA VAL A 196 -25.71 34.43 28.16
C VAL A 196 -24.48 33.61 27.77
N ILE A 197 -23.41 33.65 28.57
CA ILE A 197 -22.17 32.90 28.29
C ILE A 197 -22.43 31.39 28.25
N THR A 198 -23.24 30.88 29.17
CA THR A 198 -23.56 29.44 29.23
C THR A 198 -24.49 28.97 28.12
N ALA A 199 -25.34 29.85 27.58
CA ALA A 199 -26.14 29.58 26.39
C ALA A 199 -25.27 29.48 25.14
N GLU A 200 -24.35 30.42 24.94
CA GLU A 200 -23.40 30.37 23.81
C GLU A 200 -22.48 29.14 23.88
N LEU A 201 -21.98 28.81 25.07
CA LEU A 201 -21.15 27.62 25.27
C LEU A 201 -21.94 26.33 24.94
N ALA A 202 -23.21 26.25 25.30
CA ALA A 202 -24.07 25.12 24.92
C ALA A 202 -24.33 25.06 23.41
N HIS A 203 -24.45 26.20 22.73
CA HIS A 203 -24.62 26.27 21.29
C HIS A 203 -23.39 25.73 20.56
N VAL A 204 -22.18 26.20 20.92
CA VAL A 204 -20.91 25.73 20.34
C VAL A 204 -20.73 24.22 20.53
N ILE A 205 -21.05 23.69 21.72
CA ILE A 205 -20.98 22.23 21.96
C ILE A 205 -21.94 21.47 21.05
N GLY A 206 -23.16 21.99 20.84
CA GLY A 206 -24.12 21.39 19.91
C GLY A 206 -23.62 21.35 18.46
N GLU A 207 -22.93 22.41 18.01
CA GLU A 207 -22.28 22.41 16.70
C GLU A 207 -21.13 21.40 16.60
N MET A 208 -20.33 21.27 17.66
CA MET A 208 -19.25 20.27 17.73
C MET A 208 -19.81 18.83 17.67
N ASP A 209 -20.89 18.54 18.39
CA ASP A 209 -21.54 17.22 18.36
C ASP A 209 -22.12 16.88 16.98
N ASN A 210 -22.74 17.86 16.32
CA ASN A 210 -23.25 17.69 14.96
C ASN A 210 -22.10 17.38 13.98
N LEU A 211 -20.97 18.08 14.10
CA LEU A 211 -19.80 17.85 13.25
C LEU A 211 -19.21 16.45 13.48
N VAL A 212 -19.05 16.03 14.74
CA VAL A 212 -18.56 14.69 15.09
C VAL A 212 -19.50 13.61 14.54
N GLN A 213 -20.81 13.78 14.70
CA GLN A 213 -21.80 12.83 14.20
C GLN A 213 -21.84 12.79 12.66
N SER A 214 -21.57 13.91 11.99
CA SER A 214 -21.48 13.96 10.51
C SER A 214 -20.29 13.16 9.98
N VAL A 215 -19.12 13.24 10.64
CA VAL A 215 -17.90 12.51 10.26
C VAL A 215 -18.08 11.00 10.48
N VAL A 216 -18.74 10.62 11.58
CA VAL A 216 -19.09 9.22 11.87
C VAL A 216 -20.17 8.69 10.91
N GLY A 217 -21.19 9.49 10.64
CA GLY A 217 -22.33 9.15 9.79
C GLY A 217 -21.97 9.00 8.32
N ALA A 218 -21.19 9.95 7.77
CA ALA A 218 -20.73 9.91 6.38
C ALA A 218 -19.90 8.65 6.10
N ARG A 219 -19.06 8.20 7.05
CA ARG A 219 -18.23 7.00 6.89
C ARG A 219 -19.00 5.68 7.00
N ARG A 220 -20.04 5.60 7.84
CA ARG A 220 -20.93 4.41 7.87
C ARG A 220 -21.65 4.19 6.54
N GLY A 221 -21.96 5.26 5.81
CA GLY A 221 -22.54 5.18 4.47
C GLY A 221 -21.59 4.56 3.44
N VAL A 222 -20.29 4.87 3.51
CA VAL A 222 -19.27 4.36 2.58
C VAL A 222 -18.99 2.86 2.84
N ASP A 223 -18.74 2.46 4.10
CA ASP A 223 -18.51 1.04 4.48
C ASP A 223 -19.72 0.15 4.17
N GLY A 224 -20.95 0.69 4.29
CA GLY A 224 -22.18 -0.03 3.96
C GLY A 224 -22.35 -0.26 2.45
N ASN A 225 -21.89 0.68 1.63
CA ASN A 225 -22.01 0.61 0.18
C ASN A 225 -21.00 -0.38 -0.43
N GLU A 226 -19.76 -0.43 0.09
CA GLU A 226 -18.74 -1.40 -0.35
C GLU A 226 -19.12 -2.84 0.01
N ARG A 227 -19.65 -3.08 1.22
CA ARG A 227 -20.17 -4.40 1.61
C ARG A 227 -21.40 -4.80 0.80
N GLY A 228 -22.27 -3.85 0.46
CA GLY A 228 -23.41 -4.06 -0.43
C GLY A 228 -22.99 -4.45 -1.85
N ALA A 229 -21.92 -3.83 -2.37
CA ALA A 229 -21.36 -4.14 -3.68
C ALA A 229 -20.70 -5.54 -3.71
N ALA A 230 -19.93 -5.89 -2.67
CA ALA A 230 -19.30 -7.22 -2.55
C ALA A 230 -20.33 -8.37 -2.45
N LEU A 231 -21.43 -8.16 -1.70
CA LEU A 231 -22.52 -9.14 -1.60
C LEU A 231 -23.31 -9.29 -2.92
N ARG A 232 -23.45 -8.20 -3.70
CA ARG A 232 -24.07 -8.25 -5.02
C ARG A 232 -23.17 -8.95 -6.04
N ALA A 233 -21.87 -8.68 -6.04
CA ALA A 233 -20.90 -9.38 -6.90
C ALA A 233 -20.84 -10.89 -6.62
N GLY A 234 -20.86 -11.29 -5.34
CA GLY A 234 -20.91 -12.70 -4.95
C GLY A 234 -22.20 -13.43 -5.36
N ARG A 235 -23.34 -12.74 -5.40
CA ARG A 235 -24.61 -13.30 -5.91
C ARG A 235 -24.59 -13.51 -7.43
N ILE A 236 -23.99 -12.58 -8.18
CA ILE A 236 -23.90 -12.66 -9.63
C ILE A 236 -23.02 -13.86 -10.03
N ASN A 237 -21.88 -14.06 -9.36
CA ASN A 237 -21.01 -15.21 -9.61
C ASN A 237 -21.63 -16.57 -9.26
N ARG A 238 -22.49 -16.66 -8.23
CA ARG A 238 -23.25 -17.90 -7.97
C ARG A 238 -24.32 -18.18 -9.02
N ALA A 239 -24.98 -17.14 -9.53
CA ALA A 239 -26.02 -17.29 -10.56
C ALA A 239 -25.43 -17.70 -11.92
N THR A 240 -24.23 -17.22 -12.28
CA THR A 240 -23.52 -17.64 -13.49
C THR A 240 -22.96 -19.05 -13.38
N SER A 241 -22.44 -19.44 -12.21
CA SER A 241 -21.92 -20.80 -11.99
C SER A 241 -23.02 -21.88 -11.98
N GLN A 242 -24.25 -21.55 -11.55
CA GLN A 242 -25.40 -22.47 -11.63
C GLN A 242 -25.95 -22.63 -13.05
N ARG A 243 -25.85 -21.61 -13.92
CA ARG A 243 -26.25 -21.71 -15.33
C ARG A 243 -25.28 -22.51 -16.21
N MET A 244 -23.99 -22.58 -15.85
CA MET A 244 -23.01 -23.39 -16.58
C MET A 244 -23.13 -24.88 -16.25
N ASN A 245 -23.54 -25.24 -15.03
CA ASN A 245 -23.74 -26.65 -14.63
C ASN A 245 -25.01 -27.29 -15.19
N SER A 246 -26.01 -26.52 -15.63
CA SER A 246 -27.24 -27.05 -16.24
C SER A 246 -27.12 -27.35 -17.74
N HIS A 247 -26.00 -27.02 -18.39
CA HIS A 247 -25.76 -27.29 -19.82
C HIS A 247 -24.85 -28.49 -20.11
N HIS A 248 -24.48 -29.28 -19.08
CA HIS A 248 -23.62 -30.46 -19.25
C HIS A 248 -24.30 -31.79 -18.87
N THR A 249 -25.62 -31.76 -18.64
CA THR A 249 -26.45 -32.95 -18.41
C THR A 249 -27.68 -32.85 -19.30
N GLY A 250 -27.53 -33.27 -20.56
CA GLY A 250 -28.58 -33.36 -21.57
C GLY A 250 -28.07 -34.20 -22.72
#